data_AF-A0AAX6FTT6-F1
#
_entry.id   AF-A0AAX6FTT6-F1
#
_cell.length_a   1.000
_cell.length_b   1.000
_cell.length_c   1.000
_cell.angle_alpha   90.00
_cell.angle_beta   90.00
_cell.angle_gamma   90.00
#
_symmetry.space_group_name_H-M   'P 1'
#
loop_
_entity.id
_entity.type
_entity.pdbx_description
1 polymer ?
#
loop_
_entity_poly.entity_id
_entity_poly.type
_entity_poly.pdbx_seq_one_letter_code
_entity_poly.pdbx_strand_id
1 'polypeptide(L)'
;MHGVPNDYNGPRKADLLVRYLRKFVAPDVSIIESNSAIHQFIESAGKEFPIFIGFGLNESVVVEFARKYKKKAWFSIAKDFSEEVMITYDFDKVPALVALHSKYNEQSVFYGPFDGEFLEDFIKQN
;
A
#
# COMPACT_ATOMS: atom_id res chain seq x y z
N MET A 1 -27.19 9.01 -4.93
CA MET A 1 -26.19 8.38 -4.03
C MET A 1 -26.91 7.35 -3.17
N HIS A 2 -26.64 6.07 -3.34
CA HIS A 2 -26.97 5.06 -2.34
C HIS A 2 -25.66 4.71 -1.65
N GLY A 3 -25.57 4.98 -0.35
CA GLY A 3 -24.38 4.63 0.42
C GLY A 3 -24.24 3.11 0.49
N VAL A 4 -23.00 2.62 0.44
CA VAL A 4 -22.72 1.20 0.70
C VAL A 4 -22.71 1.02 2.23
N PRO A 5 -23.64 0.24 2.81
CA PRO A 5 -23.63 -0.05 4.25
C PRO A 5 -22.34 -0.78 4.59
N ASN A 6 -21.69 -0.36 5.66
CA ASN A 6 -20.42 -0.94 6.06
C ASN A 6 -20.31 -0.99 7.58
N ASP A 7 -20.24 -2.20 8.12
CA ASP A 7 -20.15 -2.40 9.56
C ASP A 7 -18.74 -2.06 10.06
N TYR A 8 -18.66 -1.11 10.99
CA TYR A 8 -17.44 -0.77 11.70
C TYR A 8 -17.30 -1.64 12.96
N ASN A 9 -16.41 -2.62 12.88
CA ASN A 9 -16.06 -3.50 14.00
C ASN A 9 -14.79 -3.06 14.74
N GLY A 10 -14.31 -1.84 14.49
CA GLY A 10 -13.09 -1.32 15.11
C GLY A 10 -13.35 -0.69 16.49
N PRO A 11 -12.28 -0.24 17.17
CA PRO A 11 -12.39 0.34 18.50
C PRO A 11 -13.22 1.64 18.51
N ARG A 12 -14.07 1.81 19.53
CA ARG A 12 -14.91 3.00 19.74
C ARG A 12 -14.14 4.14 20.43
N LYS A 13 -13.01 4.56 19.84
CA LYS A 13 -12.24 5.75 20.23
C LYS A 13 -12.17 6.71 19.06
N ALA A 14 -12.30 8.02 19.30
CA ALA A 14 -12.40 9.03 18.26
C ALA A 14 -11.21 8.99 17.27
N ASP A 15 -9.99 8.90 17.78
CA ASP A 15 -8.78 8.87 16.94
C ASP A 15 -8.72 7.62 16.04
N LEU A 16 -9.21 6.49 16.56
CA LEU A 16 -9.26 5.23 15.83
C LEU A 16 -10.35 5.29 14.76
N LEU A 17 -11.51 5.86 15.05
CA LEU A 17 -12.58 6.09 14.06
C LEU A 17 -12.11 6.98 12.91
N VAL A 18 -11.46 8.11 13.20
CA VAL A 18 -10.94 9.03 12.15
C VAL A 18 -9.93 8.31 11.26
N ARG A 19 -9.03 7.52 11.85
CA ARG A 19 -8.05 6.72 11.10
C ARG A 19 -8.72 5.71 10.15
N TYR A 20 -9.70 4.97 10.63
CA TYR A 20 -10.43 4.02 9.80
C TYR A 20 -11.22 4.73 8.68
N LEU A 21 -11.86 5.86 8.99
CA LEU A 21 -12.56 6.66 7.98
C LEU A 21 -11.60 7.16 6.90
N ARG A 22 -10.40 7.64 7.25
CA ARG A 22 -9.35 8.02 6.28
C ARG A 22 -8.98 6.87 5.35
N LYS A 23 -8.82 5.64 5.89
CA LYS A 23 -8.58 4.44 5.07
C LYS A 23 -9.74 4.16 4.11
N PHE A 24 -10.97 4.33 4.57
CA PHE A 24 -12.17 4.06 3.78
C PHE A 24 -12.36 5.01 2.61
N VAL A 25 -12.09 6.30 2.81
CA VAL A 25 -12.30 7.33 1.78
C VAL A 25 -11.10 7.49 0.83
N ALA A 26 -9.95 6.93 1.19
CA ALA A 26 -8.77 6.93 0.32
C ALA A 26 -9.06 6.21 -1.01
N PRO A 27 -8.33 6.51 -2.10
CA PRO A 27 -8.40 5.73 -3.32
C PRO A 27 -7.97 4.27 -3.07
N ASP A 28 -8.38 3.34 -3.94
CA ASP A 28 -7.95 1.94 -3.84
C ASP A 28 -6.43 1.85 -4.00
N VAL A 29 -5.92 2.49 -5.05
CA VAL A 29 -4.50 2.65 -5.32
C VAL A 29 -4.17 4.14 -5.39
N SER A 30 -3.16 4.59 -4.65
CA SER A 30 -2.67 5.97 -4.73
C SER A 30 -1.57 6.09 -5.78
N ILE A 31 -1.59 7.15 -6.59
CA ILE A 31 -0.52 7.44 -7.55
C ILE A 31 0.44 8.44 -6.90
N ILE A 32 1.72 8.10 -6.89
CA ILE A 32 2.79 8.86 -6.26
C ILE A 32 3.80 9.27 -7.32
N GLU A 33 4.14 10.56 -7.39
CA GLU A 33 4.90 11.13 -8.52
C GLU A 33 6.21 11.80 -8.07
N SER A 34 6.68 11.55 -6.84
CA SER A 34 7.97 12.04 -6.35
C SER A 34 8.44 11.33 -5.08
N ASN A 35 9.74 11.43 -4.76
CA ASN A 35 10.31 10.94 -3.51
C ASN A 35 9.60 11.53 -2.28
N SER A 36 9.36 12.85 -2.26
CA SER A 36 8.69 13.51 -1.14
C SER A 36 7.25 13.00 -0.96
N ALA A 37 6.55 12.70 -2.06
CA ALA A 37 5.22 12.13 -2.01
C ALA A 37 5.22 10.67 -1.51
N ILE A 38 6.28 9.89 -1.78
CA ILE A 38 6.47 8.55 -1.18
C ILE A 38 6.56 8.66 0.34
N HIS A 39 7.42 9.54 0.85
CA HIS A 39 7.57 9.76 2.29
C HIS A 39 6.27 10.24 2.94
N GLN A 40 5.60 11.22 2.33
CA GLN A 40 4.34 11.75 2.82
C GLN A 40 3.23 10.69 2.84
N PHE A 41 3.17 9.83 1.83
CA PHE A 41 2.23 8.73 1.77
C PHE A 41 2.45 7.74 2.92
N ILE A 42 3.69 7.33 3.15
CA ILE A 42 4.03 6.39 4.24
C ILE A 42 3.72 7.01 5.60
N GLU A 43 4.06 8.27 5.81
CA GLU A 43 3.75 8.99 7.06
C GLU A 43 2.23 9.06 7.29
N SER A 44 1.47 9.39 6.24
CA SER A 44 0.01 9.53 6.29
C SER A 44 -0.71 8.19 6.48
N ALA A 45 -0.20 7.12 5.87
CA ALA A 45 -0.71 5.76 6.01
C ALA A 45 -0.50 5.23 7.44
N GLY A 46 0.54 5.71 8.12
CA GLY A 46 0.88 5.34 9.48
C GLY A 46 1.41 3.91 9.58
N LYS A 47 1.49 3.38 10.80
CA LYS A 47 2.15 2.09 11.08
C LYS A 47 1.21 0.90 11.20
N GLU A 48 -0.09 1.12 11.11
CA GLU A 48 -1.09 0.15 11.57
C GLU A 48 -1.42 -0.93 10.54
N PHE A 49 -1.25 -0.61 9.27
CA PHE A 49 -1.54 -1.49 8.15
C PHE A 49 -0.29 -1.60 7.28
N PRO A 50 -0.02 -2.77 6.70
CA PRO A 50 1.03 -2.90 5.68
C PRO A 50 0.77 -1.94 4.52
N ILE A 51 1.86 -1.48 3.92
CA ILE A 51 1.86 -0.55 2.80
C ILE A 51 2.57 -1.22 1.63
N PHE A 52 1.87 -1.33 0.50
CA PHE A 52 2.39 -1.85 -0.74
C PHE A 52 2.65 -0.69 -1.71
N ILE A 53 3.89 -0.58 -2.20
CA ILE A 53 4.32 0.44 -3.16
C ILE A 53 4.90 -0.26 -4.39
N GLY A 54 4.22 -0.11 -5.52
CA GLY A 54 4.67 -0.63 -6.80
C GLY A 54 5.58 0.37 -7.52
N PHE A 55 6.80 -0.05 -7.83
CA PHE A 55 7.79 0.71 -8.60
C PHE A 55 7.87 0.15 -10.01
N GLY A 56 7.64 1.00 -11.02
CA GLY A 56 7.60 0.56 -12.43
C GLY A 56 6.42 -0.36 -12.77
N LEU A 57 5.37 -0.37 -11.93
CA LEU A 57 4.17 -1.20 -12.12
C LEU A 57 2.99 -0.37 -12.64
N ASN A 58 2.07 -1.03 -13.35
CA ASN A 58 0.79 -0.45 -13.71
C ASN A 58 -0.21 -0.64 -12.55
N GLU A 59 -1.10 0.33 -12.33
CA GLU A 59 -2.20 0.22 -11.38
C GLU A 59 -3.03 -1.05 -11.57
N SER A 60 -3.24 -1.49 -12.82
CA SER A 60 -4.02 -2.69 -13.14
C SER A 60 -3.49 -3.97 -12.47
N VAL A 61 -2.20 -4.00 -12.13
CA VAL A 61 -1.56 -5.15 -11.46
C VAL A 61 -2.04 -5.31 -10.02
N VAL A 62 -2.32 -4.19 -9.33
CA VAL A 62 -2.60 -4.18 -7.88
C VAL A 62 -4.02 -3.76 -7.53
N VAL A 63 -4.79 -3.20 -8.47
CA VAL A 63 -6.12 -2.63 -8.20
C VAL A 63 -7.12 -3.65 -7.64
N GLU A 64 -7.10 -4.88 -8.12
CA GLU A 64 -7.99 -5.93 -7.63
C GLU A 64 -7.66 -6.30 -6.18
N PHE A 65 -6.37 -6.41 -5.85
CA PHE A 65 -5.90 -6.64 -4.49
C PHE A 65 -6.19 -5.45 -3.58
N ALA A 66 -6.03 -4.23 -4.08
CA ALA A 66 -6.31 -3.01 -3.35
C ALA A 66 -7.78 -2.91 -2.93
N ARG A 67 -8.71 -3.34 -3.80
CA ARG A 67 -10.13 -3.48 -3.48
C ARG A 67 -10.39 -4.59 -2.47
N LYS A 68 -9.82 -5.78 -2.71
CA LYS A 68 -9.97 -6.97 -1.85
C LYS A 68 -9.48 -6.71 -0.42
N TYR A 69 -8.36 -6.01 -0.27
CA TYR A 69 -7.69 -5.76 1.01
C TYR A 69 -7.82 -4.31 1.47
N LYS A 70 -8.81 -3.55 0.97
CA LYS A 70 -9.01 -2.13 1.26
C LYS A 70 -8.98 -1.77 2.74
N LYS A 71 -9.52 -2.63 3.59
CA LYS A 71 -9.60 -2.46 5.05
C LYS A 71 -8.35 -2.91 5.82
N LYS A 72 -7.40 -3.57 5.13
CA LYS A 72 -6.27 -4.29 5.74
C LYS A 72 -4.90 -3.77 5.29
N ALA A 73 -4.81 -3.15 4.11
CA ALA A 73 -3.53 -2.73 3.56
C ALA A 73 -3.66 -1.48 2.68
N TRP A 74 -2.60 -0.70 2.57
CA TRP A 74 -2.48 0.43 1.65
C TRP A 74 -1.79 0.00 0.35
N PHE A 75 -2.24 0.55 -0.78
CA PHE A 75 -1.65 0.28 -2.08
C PHE A 75 -1.35 1.58 -2.80
N SER A 76 -0.21 1.63 -3.46
CA SER A 76 0.21 2.77 -4.27
C SER A 76 1.12 2.34 -5.41
N ILE A 77 1.22 3.19 -6.43
CA ILE A 77 2.18 3.09 -7.53
C ILE A 77 3.04 4.35 -7.53
N ALA A 78 4.36 4.17 -7.46
CA ALA A 78 5.33 5.22 -7.65
C ALA A 78 5.69 5.31 -9.15
N LYS A 79 5.33 6.43 -9.77
CA LYS A 79 5.67 6.74 -11.17
C LYS A 79 7.06 7.34 -11.33
N ASP A 80 7.53 8.04 -10.31
CA ASP A 80 8.85 8.67 -10.29
C ASP A 80 9.50 8.46 -8.92
N PHE A 81 10.78 8.14 -8.94
CA PHE A 81 11.60 7.81 -7.77
C PHE A 81 13.09 7.86 -8.13
N SER A 82 13.94 8.18 -7.16
CA SER A 82 15.40 8.19 -7.35
C SER A 82 16.06 6.86 -6.98
N GLU A 83 17.33 6.70 -7.34
CA GLU A 83 18.18 5.60 -6.84
C GLU A 83 18.29 5.57 -5.31
N GLU A 84 18.18 6.72 -4.64
CA GLU A 84 18.14 6.79 -3.18
C GLU A 84 16.91 6.06 -2.61
N VAL A 85 15.77 6.15 -3.29
CA VAL A 85 14.55 5.39 -2.93
C VAL A 85 14.77 3.90 -3.13
N MET A 86 15.47 3.51 -4.20
CA MET A 86 15.85 2.12 -4.46
C MET A 86 16.70 1.55 -3.31
N ILE A 87 17.71 2.29 -2.87
CA ILE A 87 18.55 1.92 -1.73
C ILE A 87 17.74 1.89 -0.43
N THR A 88 16.90 2.90 -0.19
CA THR A 88 16.09 3.02 1.04
C THR A 88 15.14 1.84 1.20
N TYR A 89 14.52 1.39 0.11
CA TYR A 89 13.54 0.30 0.11
C TYR A 89 14.11 -1.03 -0.41
N ASP A 90 15.44 -1.13 -0.45
CA ASP A 90 16.22 -2.34 -0.74
C ASP A 90 15.79 -3.09 -2.01
N PHE A 91 15.51 -2.35 -3.09
CA PHE A 91 15.23 -2.94 -4.40
C PHE A 91 16.24 -2.52 -5.46
N ASP A 92 16.66 -3.47 -6.31
CA ASP A 92 17.76 -3.27 -7.27
C ASP A 92 17.28 -3.14 -8.73
N LYS A 93 16.03 -3.53 -9.01
CA LYS A 93 15.43 -3.51 -10.35
C LYS A 93 13.95 -3.21 -10.31
N VAL A 94 13.43 -2.81 -11.47
CA VAL A 94 12.00 -2.66 -11.73
C VAL A 94 11.54 -3.61 -12.84
N PRO A 95 10.27 -4.08 -12.81
CA PRO A 95 9.25 -3.79 -11.81
C PRO A 95 9.48 -4.45 -10.46
N ALA A 96 9.07 -3.78 -9.38
CA ALA A 96 9.13 -4.28 -8.01
C ALA A 96 7.89 -3.86 -7.21
N LEU A 97 7.43 -4.72 -6.32
CA LEU A 97 6.44 -4.39 -5.30
C LEU A 97 7.09 -4.48 -3.92
N VAL A 98 7.19 -3.34 -3.25
CA VAL A 98 7.72 -3.26 -1.88
C VAL A 98 6.57 -3.33 -0.91
N ALA A 99 6.66 -4.23 0.07
CA ALA A 99 5.78 -4.30 1.22
C ALA A 99 6.49 -3.70 2.44
N LEU A 100 5.85 -2.75 3.12
CA LEU A 100 6.37 -2.09 4.31
C LEU A 100 5.50 -2.42 5.52
N HIS A 101 6.13 -2.93 6.56
CA HIS A 101 5.54 -3.14 7.88
C HIS A 101 6.10 -2.14 8.87
N SER A 102 5.67 -0.89 8.80
CA SER A 102 6.27 0.20 9.59
C SER A 102 6.15 0.02 11.11
N LYS A 103 5.27 -0.87 11.60
CA LYS A 103 5.20 -1.25 13.02
C LYS A 103 6.38 -2.12 13.46
N TYR A 104 6.83 -3.02 12.59
CA TYR A 104 7.90 -3.98 12.86
C TYR A 104 9.24 -3.54 12.29
N ASN A 105 9.25 -2.44 11.52
CA ASN A 105 10.43 -1.96 10.78
C ASN A 105 10.97 -3.04 9.82
N GLU A 106 10.05 -3.81 9.24
CA GLU A 106 10.33 -4.84 8.25
C GLU A 106 9.89 -4.36 6.88
N GLN A 107 10.64 -4.77 5.85
CA GLN A 107 10.27 -4.58 4.47
C GLN A 107 10.61 -5.81 3.64
N SER A 108 9.81 -6.06 2.62
CA SER A 108 9.96 -7.17 1.69
C SER A 108 9.83 -6.67 0.27
N VAL A 109 10.62 -7.22 -0.65
CA VAL A 109 10.57 -6.84 -2.06
C VAL A 109 10.17 -8.04 -2.91
N PHE A 110 9.20 -7.82 -3.79
CA PHE A 110 8.72 -8.81 -4.74
C PHE A 110 8.98 -8.37 -6.17
N TYR A 111 9.75 -9.17 -6.91
CA TYR A 111 10.13 -8.89 -8.29
C TYR A 111 9.24 -9.58 -9.33
N GLY A 112 8.11 -10.11 -8.89
CA GLY A 112 7.22 -10.91 -9.73
C GLY A 112 7.42 -12.41 -9.57
N PRO A 113 6.66 -13.23 -10.34
CA PRO A 113 5.73 -12.81 -11.39
C PRO A 113 4.54 -11.97 -10.86
N PHE A 114 4.10 -10.97 -11.64
CA PHE A 114 3.06 -10.00 -11.25
C PHE A 114 1.65 -10.45 -11.62
N ASP A 115 1.51 -11.71 -12.00
CA ASP A 115 0.29 -12.36 -12.41
C ASP A 115 0.06 -13.63 -11.58
N GLY A 116 -1.20 -13.86 -11.23
CA GLY A 116 -1.63 -15.09 -10.57
C GLY A 116 -1.30 -15.17 -9.08
N GLU A 117 -1.09 -16.41 -8.61
CA GLU A 117 -1.09 -16.79 -7.19
C GLU A 117 0.11 -16.23 -6.41
N PHE A 118 1.28 -16.09 -7.04
CA PHE A 118 2.49 -15.63 -6.37
C PHE A 118 2.37 -14.22 -5.80
N LEU A 119 1.77 -13.31 -6.57
CA LEU A 119 1.50 -11.94 -6.12
C LEU A 119 0.50 -11.94 -4.97
N GLU A 120 -0.54 -12.77 -5.05
CA GLU A 120 -1.53 -12.88 -3.97
C GLU A 120 -0.90 -13.44 -2.69
N ASP A 121 -0.04 -14.44 -2.80
CA ASP A 121 0.65 -15.06 -1.67
C ASP A 121 1.62 -14.07 -1.01
N PHE A 122 2.37 -13.30 -1.80
CA PHE A 122 3.21 -12.23 -1.28
C PHE A 122 2.40 -11.19 -0.48
N ILE A 123 1.24 -10.77 -1.01
CA ILE A 123 0.33 -9.81 -0.36
C ILE A 123 -0.31 -10.41 0.91
N LYS A 124 -0.49 -11.73 0.99
CA LYS A 124 -1.04 -12.39 2.19
C LYS A 124 -0.02 -12.62 3.28
N GLN A 125 1.24 -12.85 2.91
CA GLN A 125 2.34 -13.10 3.84
C GLN A 125 2.85 -11.79 4.49
N ASN A 126 2.66 -10.67 3.78
CA ASN A 126 2.94 -9.31 4.22
C ASN A 126 1.63 -8.54 4.49
#